data_AF-A0A438VW91-F1
#
_entry.id   AF-A0A438VW91-F1
#
_cell.length_a   1.000
_cell.length_b   1.000
_cell.length_c   1.000
_cell.angle_alpha   90.00
_cell.angle_beta   90.00
_cell.angle_gamma   90.00
#
_symmetry.space_group_name_H-M   'P 1'
#
loop_
_entity.id
_entity.type
_entity.pdbx_description
1 polymer ?
#
loop_
_entity_poly.entity_id
_entity_poly.type
_entity_poly.pdbx_seq_one_letter_code
_entity_poly.pdbx_strand_id
1 'polypeptide(L)'
;TVGDMEGMFYLEAIRQLKLELGNEKVINVHVTLIPYIQTTNELKTKPTQHSVQELRRLGVTPQIILARSPKPLDKELKKKIALSCDVEQDSVIV
;
A
#
# COMPACT_ATOMS: atom_id res chain seq x y z
N THR A 1 -12.91 0.05 -1.74
CA THR A 1 -11.53 -0.50 -1.65
C THR A 1 -10.83 -0.34 -2.99
N VAL A 2 -9.49 -0.39 -3.03
CA VAL A 2 -8.78 -0.42 -4.32
C VAL A 2 -9.21 -1.69 -5.08
N GLY A 3 -9.66 -1.53 -6.33
CA GLY A 3 -10.21 -2.60 -7.16
C GLY A 3 -11.74 -2.57 -7.30
N ASP A 4 -12.45 -1.80 -6.48
CA ASP A 4 -13.90 -1.66 -6.60
C ASP A 4 -14.25 -0.60 -7.66
N MET A 5 -15.24 -0.88 -8.52
CA MET A 5 -15.68 0.03 -9.59
C MET A 5 -16.09 1.41 -9.05
N GLU A 6 -16.74 1.46 -7.88
CA GLU A 6 -17.17 2.71 -7.22
C GLU A 6 -15.98 3.63 -6.88
N GLY A 7 -14.81 3.05 -6.62
CA GLY A 7 -13.60 3.77 -6.22
C GLY A 7 -12.81 4.37 -7.38
N MET A 8 -13.04 3.91 -8.63
CA MET A 8 -12.18 4.26 -9.77
C MET A 8 -12.21 5.75 -10.10
N PHE A 9 -13.39 6.38 -10.03
CA PHE A 9 -13.53 7.82 -10.29
C PHE A 9 -12.71 8.67 -9.31
N TYR A 10 -12.69 8.31 -8.03
CA TYR A 10 -11.92 9.01 -7.01
C TYR A 10 -10.41 8.83 -7.21
N LEU A 11 -9.98 7.62 -7.58
CA LEU A 11 -8.56 7.34 -7.83
C LEU A 11 -8.04 8.10 -9.06
N GLU A 12 -8.85 8.21 -10.13
CA GLU A 12 -8.51 9.02 -11.30
C GLU A 12 -8.44 10.51 -10.96
N ALA A 13 -9.37 11.03 -10.15
CA ALA A 13 -9.33 12.41 -9.69
C ALA A 13 -8.05 12.72 -8.87
N ILE A 14 -7.66 11.83 -7.96
CA ILE A 14 -6.42 11.98 -7.17
C ILE A 14 -5.17 11.88 -8.08
N ARG A 15 -5.21 11.00 -9.09
CA ARG A 15 -4.13 10.87 -10.07
C ARG A 15 -3.93 12.17 -10.86
N GLN A 16 -5.01 12.79 -11.32
CA GLN A 16 -4.97 14.09 -12.02
C GLN A 16 -4.49 15.20 -11.09
N LEU A 17 -4.99 15.26 -9.85
CA LEU A 17 -4.57 16.24 -8.85
C LEU A 17 -3.05 16.18 -8.60
N LYS A 18 -2.48 14.98 -8.52
CA LYS A 18 -1.04 14.80 -8.35
C LYS A 18 -0.24 15.25 -9.58
N LEU A 19 -0.78 15.07 -10.78
CA LEU A 19 -0.17 15.57 -12.02
C LEU A 19 -0.15 17.10 -12.07
N GLU A 20 -1.23 17.75 -11.63
CA GLU A 20 -1.37 19.21 -11.64
C GLU A 20 -0.51 19.89 -10.57
N LEU A 21 -0.49 19.36 -9.35
CA LEU A 21 0.17 19.99 -8.19
C LEU A 21 1.63 19.56 -8.03
N GLY A 22 2.03 18.44 -8.66
CA GLY A 22 3.36 17.85 -8.54
C GLY A 22 3.58 17.05 -7.25
N ASN A 23 4.75 16.39 -7.18
CA ASN A 23 5.06 15.41 -6.12
C ASN A 23 5.32 16.05 -4.75
N GLU A 24 5.66 17.33 -4.68
CA GLU A 24 5.98 18.01 -3.41
C GLU A 24 4.74 18.41 -2.61
N LYS A 25 3.57 18.47 -3.26
CA LYS A 25 2.32 18.94 -2.66
C LYS A 25 1.30 17.82 -2.41
N VAL A 26 1.53 16.62 -2.94
CA VAL A 26 0.57 15.51 -2.88
C VAL A 26 1.26 14.21 -2.47
N ILE A 27 0.75 13.63 -1.38
CA ILE A 27 1.18 12.34 -0.86
C ILE A 27 0.02 11.34 -0.86
N ASN A 28 0.28 10.14 -1.38
CA ASN A 28 -0.63 9.01 -1.39
C ASN A 28 -0.21 8.04 -0.28
N VAL A 29 -1.09 7.85 0.70
CA VAL A 29 -0.91 6.88 1.78
C VAL A 29 -1.84 5.70 1.52
N HIS A 30 -1.26 4.51 1.35
CA HIS A 30 -2.03 3.29 1.11
C HIS A 30 -2.18 2.47 2.38
N VAL A 31 -3.42 2.32 2.84
CA VAL A 31 -3.74 1.54 4.04
C VAL A 31 -4.09 0.12 3.64
N THR A 32 -3.39 -0.85 4.23
CA THR A 32 -3.52 -2.27 3.91
C THR A 32 -3.62 -3.11 5.18
N LEU A 33 -4.09 -4.35 5.05
CA LEU A 33 -4.17 -5.31 6.14
C LEU A 33 -3.16 -6.43 5.88
N ILE A 34 -2.30 -6.70 6.86
CA ILE A 34 -1.44 -7.86 6.93
C ILE A 34 -2.15 -8.90 7.80
N PRO A 35 -2.87 -9.88 7.19
CA PRO A 35 -3.58 -10.88 7.97
C PRO A 35 -2.61 -11.82 8.66
N TYR A 36 -2.96 -12.20 9.88
CA TYR A 36 -2.31 -13.28 10.62
C TYR A 36 -3.07 -14.58 10.40
N ILE A 37 -2.40 -15.59 9.85
CA ILE A 37 -2.97 -16.92 9.63
C ILE A 37 -2.66 -17.78 10.85
N GLN A 38 -3.69 -18.08 11.64
CA GLN A 38 -3.55 -18.84 12.89
C GLN A 38 -3.03 -20.27 12.66
N THR A 39 -3.43 -20.92 11.57
CA THR A 39 -3.03 -22.31 11.28
C THR A 39 -1.54 -22.47 10.96
N THR A 40 -0.89 -21.44 10.41
CA THR A 40 0.54 -21.45 10.06
C THR A 40 1.38 -20.54 10.95
N ASN A 41 0.76 -19.81 11.89
CA ASN A 41 1.38 -18.79 12.72
C ASN A 41 2.17 -17.73 11.95
N GLU A 42 1.70 -17.33 10.76
CA GLU A 42 2.45 -16.45 9.85
C GLU A 42 1.63 -15.20 9.46
N LEU A 43 2.33 -14.07 9.34
CA LEU A 43 1.79 -12.85 8.74
C LEU A 43 1.95 -12.91 7.21
N LYS A 44 0.86 -12.79 6.47
CA LYS A 44 0.89 -12.87 4.99
C LYS A 44 0.94 -11.48 4.36
N THR A 45 2.01 -11.21 3.61
CA THR A 45 2.22 -9.92 2.91
C THR A 45 1.68 -9.89 1.48
N LYS A 46 1.34 -11.06 0.91
CA LYS A 46 0.85 -11.19 -0.46
C LYS A 46 -0.42 -10.36 -0.75
N PRO A 47 -1.42 -10.28 0.14
CA PRO A 47 -2.58 -9.40 -0.06
C PRO A 47 -2.20 -7.92 -0.23
N THR A 48 -1.24 -7.43 0.56
CA THR A 48 -0.71 -6.07 0.44
C THR A 48 -0.02 -5.85 -0.90
N GLN A 49 0.79 -6.81 -1.35
CA GLN A 49 1.47 -6.73 -2.65
C GLN A 49 0.46 -6.61 -3.80
N HIS A 50 -0.59 -7.43 -3.80
CA HIS A 50 -1.66 -7.36 -4.81
C HIS A 50 -2.40 -6.02 -4.75
N SER A 51 -2.71 -5.54 -3.54
CA SER A 51 -3.40 -4.25 -3.37
C SER A 51 -2.58 -3.07 -3.90
N VAL A 52 -1.27 -3.04 -3.67
CA VAL A 52 -0.37 -2.03 -4.23
C VAL A 52 -0.25 -2.16 -5.75
N GLN A 53 -0.21 -3.38 -6.27
CA GLN A 53 -0.17 -3.63 -7.71
C GLN A 53 -1.42 -3.09 -8.40
N GLU A 54 -2.61 -3.31 -7.83
CA GLU A 54 -3.86 -2.76 -8.37
C GLU A 54 -3.89 -1.23 -8.30
N LEU A 55 -3.43 -0.63 -7.20
CA LEU A 55 -3.33 0.83 -7.09
C LEU A 55 -2.43 1.42 -8.19
N ARG A 56 -1.29 0.78 -8.46
CA ARG A 56 -0.35 1.17 -9.51
C ARG A 56 -0.91 0.98 -10.92
N ARG A 57 -1.71 -0.07 -11.16
CA ARG A 57 -2.40 -0.27 -12.44
C ARG A 57 -3.35 0.89 -12.77
N LEU A 58 -3.91 1.51 -11.75
CA LEU A 58 -4.76 2.71 -11.88
C LEU A 58 -3.94 4.02 -11.98
N GLY A 59 -2.61 3.94 -12.09
CA GLY A 59 -1.72 5.10 -12.23
C GLY A 59 -1.40 5.82 -10.92
N VAL A 60 -1.78 5.24 -9.77
CA VAL A 60 -1.51 5.82 -8.45
C VAL A 60 -0.38 5.06 -7.77
N THR A 61 0.73 5.73 -7.49
CA THR A 61 1.84 5.15 -6.73
C THR A 61 1.75 5.62 -5.27
N PRO A 62 1.76 4.70 -4.29
CA PRO A 62 1.82 5.08 -2.87
C PRO A 62 3.22 5.55 -2.49
N GLN A 63 3.30 6.53 -1.60
CA GLN A 63 4.57 6.95 -0.98
C GLN A 63 4.75 6.27 0.38
N ILE A 64 3.64 6.03 1.09
CA ILE A 64 3.61 5.41 2.41
C ILE A 64 2.66 4.21 2.36
N ILE A 65 3.07 3.12 3.00
CA ILE A 65 2.23 1.95 3.25
C ILE A 65 1.93 1.90 4.74
N LEU A 66 0.66 2.05 5.11
CA LEU A 66 0.18 1.85 6.46
C LEU A 66 -0.30 0.40 6.60
N ALA A 67 0.58 -0.44 7.13
CA ALA A 67 0.39 -1.88 7.28
C ALA A 67 -0.29 -2.21 8.61
N ARG A 68 -1.63 -2.24 8.60
CA ARG A 68 -2.40 -2.68 9.76
C ARG A 68 -2.18 -4.17 9.99
N SER A 69 -1.86 -4.55 11.22
CA SER A 69 -1.61 -5.95 11.57
C SER A 69 -2.06 -6.23 13.00
N PRO A 70 -2.62 -7.42 13.30
CA PRO A 70 -2.94 -7.81 14.67
C PRO A 70 -1.68 -8.17 15.49
N LYS A 71 -0.52 -8.35 14.84
CA LYS A 71 0.78 -8.62 15.47
C LYS A 71 1.84 -7.64 14.97
N PRO A 72 2.88 -7.34 15.77
CA PRO A 72 3.99 -6.52 15.29
C PRO A 72 4.64 -7.14 14.05
N LEU A 73 4.99 -6.31 13.06
CA LEU A 73 5.83 -6.74 11.95
C LEU A 73 7.30 -6.65 12.35
N ASP A 74 8.04 -7.72 12.13
CA ASP A 74 9.50 -7.72 12.27
C ASP A 74 10.16 -6.89 11.14
N LYS A 75 11.47 -6.65 11.30
CA LYS A 75 12.25 -5.85 10.34
C LYS A 75 12.35 -6.51 8.96
N GLU A 76 12.41 -7.85 8.91
CA GLU A 76 12.53 -8.58 7.65
C GLU A 76 11.25 -8.49 6.82
N LEU A 77 10.09 -8.61 7.46
CA LEU A 77 8.79 -8.50 6.82
C LEU A 77 8.54 -7.08 6.33
N LYS A 78 8.90 -6.06 7.12
CA LYS A 78 8.89 -4.66 6.66
C LYS A 78 9.76 -4.46 5.42
N LYS A 79 11.00 -4.97 5.43
CA LYS A 79 11.91 -4.90 4.29
C LYS A 79 11.35 -5.62 3.06
N LYS A 80 10.72 -6.77 3.25
CA LYS A 80 10.06 -7.52 2.16
C LYS A 80 8.89 -6.75 1.57
N ILE A 81 8.05 -6.10 2.39
CA ILE A 81 6.95 -5.25 1.92
C ILE A 81 7.52 -4.07 1.13
N ALA A 82 8.50 -3.37 1.69
CA ALA A 82 9.17 -2.24 1.06
C ALA A 82 9.73 -2.59 -0.32
N LEU A 83 10.48 -3.69 -0.42
CA LEU A 83 11.04 -4.18 -1.68
C LEU A 83 9.95 -4.58 -2.69
N SER A 84 8.94 -5.34 -2.25
CA SER A 84 7.90 -5.85 -3.15
C SER A 84 6.97 -4.74 -3.65
N CYS A 85 6.75 -3.73 -2.81
CA CYS A 85 5.88 -2.60 -3.09
C CYS A 85 6.66 -1.38 -3.58
N ASP A 86 7.98 -1.50 -3.77
CA ASP A 86 8.89 -0.44 -4.25
C ASP A 86 8.62 0.91 -3.56
N VAL A 87 8.80 0.90 -2.24
CA VAL A 87 8.79 2.08 -1.35
C VAL A 87 9.99 1.99 -0.41
N GLU A 88 10.40 3.12 0.18
CA GLU A 88 11.44 3.12 1.20
C GLU A 88 11.01 2.33 2.43
N GLN A 89 11.97 1.70 3.10
CA GLN A 89 11.68 0.87 4.28
C GLN A 89 11.05 1.68 5.41
N ASP A 90 11.46 2.94 5.58
CA ASP A 90 10.94 3.86 6.59
C ASP A 90 9.52 4.35 6.25
N SER A 91 9.09 4.18 5.00
CA SER A 91 7.72 4.46 4.54
C SER A 91 6.74 3.32 4.82
N VAL A 92 7.18 2.22 5.43
CA VAL A 92 6.31 1.12 5.89
C VAL A 92 5.99 1.29 7.39
N ILE A 93 4.84 1.91 7.66
CA ILE A 93 4.35 2.24 9.00
C ILE A 93 3.40 1.14 9.47
N VAL A 94 3.47 0.78 10.77
CA VAL A 94 2.73 -0.33 11.39
C VAL A 94 2.00 0.16 12.62
#